data_AF-A0A1T4ZGB6-F1
#
_entry.id   AF-A0A1T4ZGB6-F1
#
_cell.length_a   1.000
_cell.length_b   1.000
_cell.length_c   1.000
_cell.angle_alpha   90.00
_cell.angle_beta   90.00
_cell.angle_gamma   90.00
#
_symmetry.space_group_name_H-M   'P 1'
#
loop_
_entity.id
_entity.type
_entity.pdbx_description
1 polymer ?
#
loop_
_entity_poly.entity_id
_entity_poly.type
_entity_poly.pdbx_seq_one_letter_code
_entity_poly.pdbx_strand_id
1 'polypeptide(L)'
;MDNQDWKQLLIEQLKEARKVTKARDPKQRAWSYDESPNYRVFETTPSNKLDRDKTYLISGTESQILLQGSLIKALHEILGQRLGFTIDFKTWFTDFEYEFKKNPITGQNRGYVNEAEESIKYWGVLKDARPSFEWILPREDATELELESFHSLGYYVIKFWKNRKNKDEFIYITGTMIELRQQCLDAMRVIGADSKGSIGFGGFVSNKGKPKVVLHFIEPLADVEAGYQQIEARLSFRLNELTEKWDSPNLTNLTLTDIEQLAIRIKTEFNTPTPFKIRKGKTTVSYRDKANGLESYSYFYNKQDGIEFYRKMCLVAQKEFNLKFCKVTECQDEQTAYPIIPPMEKVLGEDVRSERIRPVGDVYFSFATLSLASLKNNITLLGSNGALFTSSGFDITKLR
;
A
#
# COMPACT_ATOMS: atom_id res chain seq x y z
N MET A 1 -12.54 -32.12 21.19
CA MET A 1 -11.43 -31.19 20.89
C MET A 1 -10.95 -30.67 22.23
N ASP A 2 -9.76 -31.09 22.63
CA ASP A 2 -9.21 -30.83 23.96
C ASP A 2 -8.57 -29.43 24.01
N ASN A 3 -8.64 -28.77 25.16
CA ASN A 3 -8.37 -27.34 25.36
C ASN A 3 -6.85 -26.99 25.28
N GLN A 4 -6.02 -27.94 24.86
CA GLN A 4 -4.57 -27.81 24.67
C GLN A 4 -4.17 -27.45 23.23
N ASP A 5 -5.01 -27.77 22.23
CA ASP A 5 -4.64 -27.72 20.81
C ASP A 5 -4.49 -26.28 20.28
N TRP A 6 -5.37 -25.37 20.73
CA TRP A 6 -5.34 -23.96 20.31
C TRP A 6 -4.16 -23.17 20.89
N LYS A 7 -3.69 -23.53 22.09
CA LYS A 7 -2.52 -22.89 22.71
C LYS A 7 -1.24 -23.23 21.95
N GLN A 8 -1.13 -24.48 21.50
CA GLN A 8 0.00 -24.93 20.69
C GLN A 8 0.03 -24.21 19.34
N LEU A 9 -1.14 -24.05 18.72
CA LEU A 9 -1.33 -23.32 17.47
C LEU A 9 -0.99 -21.82 17.60
N LEU A 10 -1.38 -21.19 18.72
CA LEU A 10 -1.03 -19.79 19.03
C LEU A 10 0.47 -19.60 19.28
N ILE A 11 1.11 -20.57 19.95
CA ILE A 11 2.56 -20.58 20.20
C ILE A 11 3.35 -20.74 18.90
N GLU A 12 2.89 -21.56 17.96
CA GLU A 12 3.51 -21.69 16.64
C GLU A 12 3.35 -20.42 15.80
N GLN A 13 2.17 -19.79 15.81
CA GLN A 13 1.95 -18.50 15.14
C GLN A 13 2.83 -17.38 15.72
N LEU A 14 3.03 -17.36 17.04
CA LEU A 14 3.94 -16.42 17.71
C LEU A 14 5.42 -16.69 17.38
N LYS A 15 5.81 -17.96 17.18
CA LYS A 15 7.16 -18.33 16.73
C LYS A 15 7.41 -17.94 15.27
N GLU A 16 6.40 -18.01 14.40
CA GLU A 16 6.50 -17.50 13.03
C GLU A 16 6.59 -15.97 12.97
N ALA A 17 5.86 -15.26 13.83
CA ALA A 17 5.89 -13.80 13.92
C ALA A 17 7.24 -13.23 14.40
N ARG A 18 8.01 -14.00 15.20
CA ARG A 18 9.37 -13.64 15.63
C ARG A 18 10.40 -13.52 14.50
N LYS A 19 10.09 -13.94 13.26
CA LYS A 19 11.01 -13.80 12.11
C LYS A 19 10.96 -12.44 11.41
N VAL A 20 10.08 -11.51 11.83
CA VAL A 20 9.92 -10.22 11.16
C VAL A 20 10.16 -9.06 12.12
N THR A 21 11.41 -8.73 12.41
CA THR A 21 11.78 -7.41 12.95
C THR A 21 13.10 -6.92 12.37
N LYS A 22 13.11 -6.60 11.07
CA LYS A 22 14.02 -5.56 10.55
C LYS A 22 13.30 -4.21 10.58
N ALA A 23 13.62 -3.39 11.57
CA ALA A 23 13.55 -1.93 11.42
C ALA A 23 14.45 -1.23 12.46
N ARG A 24 15.65 -0.90 11.98
CA ARG A 24 16.68 0.01 12.57
C ARG A 24 17.32 -0.43 13.89
N ASP A 25 18.28 -1.34 13.73
CA ASP A 25 19.40 -1.47 14.66
C ASP A 25 20.34 -0.24 14.50
N PRO A 26 20.79 0.44 15.57
CA PRO A 26 21.81 1.48 15.46
C PRO A 26 23.10 0.89 14.87
N LYS A 27 23.64 1.54 13.84
CA LYS A 27 24.65 1.00 12.91
C LYS A 27 26.04 0.63 13.50
N GLN A 28 26.23 0.62 14.82
CA GLN A 28 27.56 0.46 15.43
C GLN A 28 27.51 -0.21 16.82
N ARG A 29 26.98 -1.44 16.95
CA ARG A 29 27.11 -2.20 18.20
C ARG A 29 28.36 -3.09 18.16
N ALA A 30 29.08 -3.15 19.27
CA ALA A 30 30.31 -3.94 19.43
C ALA A 30 30.04 -5.43 19.76
N TRP A 31 28.79 -5.82 19.99
CA TRP A 31 28.39 -7.18 20.38
C TRP A 31 27.45 -7.78 19.34
N SER A 32 27.50 -9.11 19.17
CA SER A 32 26.61 -9.83 18.26
C SER A 32 25.16 -9.83 18.79
N TYR A 33 24.18 -9.97 17.88
CA TYR A 33 22.75 -9.97 18.22
C TYR A 33 22.41 -11.02 19.29
N ASP A 34 23.09 -12.17 19.21
CA ASP A 34 22.90 -13.34 20.06
C ASP A 34 23.42 -13.14 21.49
N GLU A 35 24.30 -12.15 21.69
CA GLU A 35 24.92 -11.81 22.98
C GLU A 35 24.18 -10.67 23.71
N SER A 36 23.21 -10.01 23.06
CA SER A 36 22.46 -8.93 23.69
C SER A 36 21.23 -9.47 24.42
N PRO A 37 21.05 -9.20 25.73
CA PRO A 37 19.76 -9.43 26.36
C PRO A 37 18.72 -8.63 25.57
N ASN A 38 17.57 -9.25 25.24
CA ASN A 38 16.49 -8.67 24.43
C ASN A 38 15.80 -7.54 25.20
N TYR A 39 16.54 -6.46 25.45
CA TYR A 39 16.26 -5.38 26.37
C TYR A 39 16.60 -4.09 25.65
N ARG A 40 15.58 -3.28 25.39
CA ARG A 40 15.67 -2.03 24.64
C ARG A 40 15.21 -0.89 25.53
N VAL A 41 15.69 0.31 25.24
CA VAL A 41 15.25 1.54 25.87
C VAL A 41 14.76 2.47 24.76
N PHE A 42 13.57 3.00 24.90
CA PHE A 42 12.99 3.98 23.99
C PHE A 42 12.72 5.27 24.75
N GLU A 43 13.04 6.38 24.09
CA GLU A 43 12.68 7.71 24.55
C GLU A 43 11.37 8.13 23.89
N THR A 44 10.43 8.64 24.68
CA THR A 44 9.12 9.06 24.20
C THR A 44 8.64 10.31 24.92
N THR A 45 7.87 11.13 24.20
CA THR A 45 7.19 12.31 24.71
C THR A 45 5.71 12.19 24.35
N PRO A 46 4.86 11.71 25.29
CA PRO A 46 3.44 11.45 25.01
C PRO A 46 2.68 12.67 24.47
N SER A 47 3.02 13.88 24.93
CA SER A 47 2.45 15.13 24.43
C SER A 47 3.50 16.23 24.32
N ASN A 48 3.99 16.49 23.11
CA ASN A 48 4.95 17.58 22.84
C ASN A 48 4.48 18.95 23.35
N LYS A 49 3.15 19.18 23.41
CA LYS A 49 2.56 20.45 23.88
C LYS A 49 2.62 20.60 25.40
N LEU A 50 2.40 19.51 26.14
CA LEU A 50 2.30 19.54 27.61
C LEU A 50 3.62 19.18 28.28
N ASP A 51 4.34 18.21 27.72
CA ASP A 51 5.61 17.72 28.25
C ASP A 51 6.78 18.61 27.85
N ARG A 52 6.62 19.44 26.80
CA ARG A 52 7.63 20.38 26.27
C ARG A 52 8.97 19.66 26.01
N ASP A 53 9.96 19.92 26.85
CA ASP A 53 11.34 19.45 26.84
C ASP A 53 11.56 18.20 27.71
N LYS A 54 10.50 17.65 28.31
CA LYS A 54 10.56 16.40 29.08
C LYS A 54 10.44 15.19 28.16
N THR A 55 11.33 14.23 28.40
CA THR A 55 11.32 12.93 27.74
C THR A 55 11.24 11.83 28.79
N TYR A 56 10.55 10.75 28.44
CA TYR A 56 10.36 9.60 29.31
C TYR A 56 11.01 8.39 28.67
N LEU A 57 11.66 7.56 29.49
CA LEU A 57 12.30 6.34 29.05
C LEU A 57 11.39 5.14 29.36
N ILE A 58 11.07 4.35 28.35
CA ILE A 58 10.46 3.03 28.51
C ILE A 58 11.51 1.97 28.20
N SER A 59 11.59 0.94 29.02
CA SER A 59 12.63 -0.08 28.87
C SER A 59 12.10 -1.49 29.11
N GLY A 60 12.70 -2.46 28.42
CA GLY A 60 12.34 -3.87 28.53
C GLY A 60 12.46 -4.61 27.22
N THR A 61 11.91 -5.82 27.20
CA THR A 61 11.66 -6.58 25.98
C THR A 61 10.66 -5.84 25.08
N GLU A 62 10.64 -6.17 23.78
CA GLU A 62 9.71 -5.55 22.82
C GLU A 62 8.24 -5.64 23.28
N SER A 63 7.81 -6.79 23.81
CA SER A 63 6.47 -6.96 24.37
C SER A 63 6.22 -6.08 25.60
N GLN A 64 7.22 -5.91 26.47
CA GLN A 64 7.12 -5.03 27.64
C GLN A 64 7.06 -3.56 27.24
N ILE A 65 7.77 -3.16 26.19
CA ILE A 65 7.72 -1.79 25.65
C ILE A 65 6.36 -1.49 25.03
N LEU A 66 5.80 -2.43 24.25
CA LEU A 66 4.45 -2.29 23.67
C LEU A 66 3.37 -2.18 24.76
N LEU A 67 3.50 -2.99 25.81
CA LEU A 67 2.60 -2.93 26.97
C LEU A 67 2.73 -1.60 27.72
N GLN A 68 3.96 -1.16 28.02
CA GLN A 68 4.22 0.13 28.68
C GLN A 68 3.71 1.31 27.85
N GLY A 69 3.93 1.31 26.52
CA GLY A 69 3.42 2.33 25.62
C GLY A 69 1.89 2.39 25.61
N SER A 70 1.24 1.24 25.59
CA SER A 70 -0.23 1.14 25.68
C SER A 70 -0.77 1.68 27.01
N LEU A 71 -0.11 1.35 28.12
CA LEU A 71 -0.48 1.83 29.45
C LEU A 71 -0.28 3.35 29.61
N ILE A 72 0.84 3.89 29.13
CA ILE A 72 1.11 5.34 29.16
C ILE A 72 0.05 6.09 28.35
N LYS A 73 -0.34 5.57 27.18
CA LYS A 73 -1.41 6.15 26.37
C LYS A 73 -2.74 6.15 27.13
N ALA A 74 -3.14 5.01 27.68
CA ALA A 74 -4.38 4.90 28.46
C ALA A 74 -4.40 5.85 29.67
N LEU A 75 -3.29 5.95 30.41
CA LEU A 75 -3.16 6.88 31.54
C LEU A 75 -3.23 8.34 31.10
N HIS A 76 -2.56 8.70 30.00
CA HIS A 76 -2.62 10.05 29.45
C HIS A 76 -4.05 10.42 29.03
N GLU A 77 -4.81 9.48 28.46
CA GLU A 77 -6.22 9.70 28.09
C GLU A 77 -7.11 9.86 29.33
N ILE A 78 -6.97 8.99 30.33
CA ILE A 78 -7.73 9.06 31.60
C ILE A 78 -7.44 10.40 32.31
N LEU A 79 -6.16 10.80 32.39
CA LEU A 79 -5.77 12.06 33.01
C LEU A 79 -6.23 13.26 32.18
N GLY A 80 -6.16 13.18 30.86
CA GLY A 80 -6.67 14.23 29.96
C GLY A 80 -8.17 14.49 30.15
N GLN A 81 -8.97 13.42 30.31
CA GLN A 81 -10.40 13.50 30.62
C GLN A 81 -10.65 14.08 32.02
N ARG A 82 -9.94 13.59 33.05
CA ARG A 82 -10.12 14.07 34.44
C ARG A 82 -9.67 15.50 34.65
N LEU A 83 -8.61 15.93 33.99
CA LEU A 83 -8.03 17.27 34.12
C LEU A 83 -8.61 18.27 33.10
N GLY A 84 -9.54 17.84 32.25
CA GLY A 84 -10.27 18.71 31.33
C GLY A 84 -9.47 19.24 30.14
N PHE A 85 -8.28 18.69 29.86
CA PHE A 85 -7.47 19.10 28.70
C PHE A 85 -7.85 18.37 27.41
N THR A 86 -8.64 17.30 27.49
CA THR A 86 -9.30 16.72 26.31
C THR A 86 -10.59 17.46 26.04
N ILE A 87 -10.70 18.08 24.87
CA ILE A 87 -11.97 18.62 24.36
C ILE A 87 -12.97 17.45 24.30
N ASP A 88 -14.20 17.62 24.80
CA ASP A 88 -15.26 16.61 24.65
C ASP A 88 -15.53 16.33 23.16
N PHE A 89 -16.01 15.13 22.82
CA PHE A 89 -16.27 14.77 21.43
C PHE A 89 -17.34 15.66 20.77
N LYS A 90 -18.42 16.06 21.46
CA LYS A 90 -19.40 16.97 20.88
C LYS A 90 -18.75 18.31 20.53
N THR A 91 -17.96 18.85 21.46
CA THR A 91 -17.22 20.11 21.29
C THR A 91 -16.19 20.01 20.15
N TRP A 92 -15.46 18.90 20.06
CA TRP A 92 -14.55 18.63 18.94
C TRP A 92 -15.31 18.49 17.62
N PHE A 93 -16.47 17.83 17.62
CA PHE A 93 -17.25 17.61 16.42
C PHE A 93 -17.83 18.92 15.89
N THR A 94 -18.20 19.85 16.77
CA THR A 94 -18.54 21.22 16.38
C THR A 94 -17.39 21.87 15.63
N ASP A 95 -16.16 21.85 16.16
CA ASP A 95 -14.96 22.38 15.47
C ASP A 95 -14.75 21.69 14.10
N PHE A 96 -14.93 20.37 14.07
CA PHE A 96 -14.85 19.56 12.86
C PHE A 96 -15.92 19.93 11.83
N GLU A 97 -17.17 20.22 12.21
CA GLU A 97 -18.23 20.69 11.31
C GLU A 97 -17.82 21.97 10.56
N TYR A 98 -17.08 22.85 11.25
CA TYR A 98 -16.51 24.08 10.71
C TYR A 98 -15.11 23.91 10.10
N GLU A 99 -14.70 22.68 9.77
CA GLU A 99 -13.40 22.36 9.15
C GLU A 99 -12.21 22.91 9.96
N PHE A 100 -12.35 22.93 11.29
CA PHE A 100 -11.38 23.46 12.25
C PHE A 100 -11.08 24.96 12.14
N LYS A 101 -11.90 25.70 11.38
CA LYS A 101 -11.73 27.15 11.15
C LYS A 101 -12.45 28.01 12.19
N LYS A 102 -13.25 27.44 13.09
CA LYS A 102 -13.97 28.16 14.14
C LYS A 102 -13.72 27.52 15.50
N ASN A 103 -13.23 28.30 16.46
CA ASN A 103 -13.01 27.80 17.81
C ASN A 103 -14.36 27.45 18.47
N PRO A 104 -14.59 26.18 18.88
CA PRO A 104 -15.87 25.76 19.43
C PRO A 104 -16.15 26.34 20.82
N ILE A 105 -15.13 26.82 21.53
CA ILE A 105 -15.25 27.38 22.89
C ILE A 105 -15.53 28.89 22.83
N THR A 106 -14.76 29.62 22.00
CA THR A 106 -14.86 31.09 21.93
C THR A 106 -15.77 31.58 20.80
N GLY A 107 -16.17 30.70 19.88
CA GLY A 107 -16.93 31.04 18.68
C GLY A 107 -16.15 31.86 17.64
N GLN A 108 -14.89 32.20 17.90
CA GLN A 108 -14.07 33.03 17.03
C GLN A 108 -13.52 32.22 15.85
N ASN A 109 -13.49 32.85 14.67
CA ASN A 109 -12.83 32.28 13.50
C ASN A 109 -11.31 32.30 13.69
N ARG A 110 -10.65 31.20 13.30
CA ARG A 110 -9.18 31.04 13.33
C ARG A 110 -8.50 31.65 12.09
N GLY A 111 -9.20 32.55 11.38
CA GLY A 111 -8.76 33.25 10.17
C GLY A 111 -9.69 34.43 9.81
N TYR A 112 -9.30 35.23 8.81
CA TYR A 112 -10.12 36.34 8.32
C TYR A 112 -11.29 35.81 7.47
N VAL A 113 -12.51 36.16 7.88
CA VAL A 113 -13.75 35.80 7.20
C VAL A 113 -14.56 37.08 7.03
N ASN A 114 -14.70 37.57 5.80
CA ASN A 114 -15.43 38.80 5.47
C ASN A 114 -16.86 38.52 4.96
N GLU A 115 -17.33 37.27 5.07
CA GLU A 115 -18.62 36.83 4.53
C GLU A 115 -19.58 36.40 5.65
N ALA A 116 -20.88 36.51 5.39
CA ALA A 116 -21.92 36.04 6.31
C ALA A 116 -21.79 34.53 6.55
N GLU A 117 -22.01 34.07 7.78
CA GLU A 117 -21.75 32.68 8.19
C GLU A 117 -22.53 31.61 7.37
N GLU A 118 -23.66 32.02 6.79
CA GLU A 118 -24.53 31.18 5.96
C GLU A 118 -23.98 30.95 4.55
N SER A 119 -23.15 31.85 4.01
CA SER A 119 -22.55 31.71 2.67
C SER A 119 -21.23 30.96 2.67
N ILE A 120 -20.62 30.77 3.84
CA ILE A 120 -19.32 30.10 3.94
C ILE A 120 -19.47 28.60 3.76
N LYS A 121 -18.73 28.09 2.78
CA LYS A 121 -18.60 26.66 2.52
C LYS A 121 -17.50 26.07 3.41
N TYR A 122 -17.88 25.15 4.28
CA TYR A 122 -16.94 24.29 5.01
C TYR A 122 -17.08 22.88 4.44
N TRP A 123 -15.98 22.14 4.31
CA TRP A 123 -15.98 20.86 3.59
C TRP A 123 -16.53 20.96 2.15
N GLY A 124 -16.41 22.14 1.53
CA GLY A 124 -16.95 22.40 0.19
C GLY A 124 -18.48 22.52 0.11
N VAL A 125 -19.21 22.48 1.23
CA VAL A 125 -20.68 22.48 1.28
C VAL A 125 -21.24 23.58 2.20
N LEU A 126 -22.52 23.95 1.98
CA LEU A 126 -23.26 24.89 2.83
C LEU A 126 -23.67 24.25 4.16
N LYS A 127 -24.07 25.08 5.14
CA LYS A 127 -24.42 24.67 6.52
C LYS A 127 -25.36 23.48 6.63
N ASP A 128 -26.38 23.48 5.79
CA ASP A 128 -27.41 22.46 5.76
C ASP A 128 -26.93 21.10 5.24
N ALA A 129 -25.78 21.04 4.57
CA ALA A 129 -25.16 19.83 4.02
C ALA A 129 -23.87 19.41 4.74
N ARG A 130 -23.50 20.09 5.84
CA ARG A 130 -22.30 19.76 6.65
C ARG A 130 -22.43 18.38 7.33
N PRO A 131 -21.31 17.75 7.71
CA PRO A 131 -21.34 16.46 8.40
C PRO A 131 -22.10 16.54 9.72
N SER A 132 -22.75 15.44 10.12
CA SER A 132 -23.42 15.31 11.41
C SER A 132 -23.20 13.93 12.00
N PHE A 133 -23.49 13.78 13.30
CA PHE A 133 -23.47 12.48 13.95
C PHE A 133 -24.59 12.35 14.96
N GLU A 134 -24.88 11.11 15.33
CA GLU A 134 -25.84 10.74 16.36
C GLU A 134 -25.25 9.59 17.18
N TRP A 135 -25.39 9.65 18.51
CA TRP A 135 -24.99 8.55 19.38
C TRP A 135 -25.93 7.36 19.19
N ILE A 136 -25.39 6.17 19.08
CA ILE A 136 -26.20 4.97 19.17
C ILE A 136 -26.54 4.71 20.63
N LEU A 137 -27.83 4.79 20.93
CA LEU A 137 -28.36 4.43 22.22
C LEU A 137 -28.39 2.89 22.35
N PRO A 138 -28.11 2.34 23.54
CA PRO A 138 -28.29 0.91 23.78
C PRO A 138 -29.74 0.44 23.62
N ARG A 139 -30.72 1.34 23.85
CA ARG A 139 -32.17 1.15 23.63
C ARG A 139 -32.81 2.49 23.24
N GLU A 140 -33.94 2.46 22.53
CA GLU A 140 -34.62 3.68 22.04
C GLU A 140 -35.12 4.61 23.16
N ASP A 141 -35.36 4.06 24.36
CA ASP A 141 -35.83 4.75 25.57
C ASP A 141 -34.73 5.01 26.61
N ALA A 142 -33.46 4.80 26.25
CA ALA A 142 -32.36 4.93 27.20
C ALA A 142 -32.23 6.37 27.73
N THR A 143 -32.17 6.49 29.05
CA THR A 143 -31.94 7.76 29.74
C THR A 143 -30.49 8.24 29.57
N GLU A 144 -30.22 9.54 29.75
CA GLU A 144 -28.85 10.09 29.70
C GLU A 144 -27.89 9.39 30.69
N LEU A 145 -28.41 8.93 31.83
CA LEU A 145 -27.64 8.25 32.86
C LEU A 145 -27.27 6.81 32.45
N GLU A 146 -28.16 6.11 31.74
CA GLU A 146 -27.88 4.79 31.16
C GLU A 146 -26.91 4.88 29.99
N LEU A 147 -26.98 5.96 29.22
CA LEU A 147 -26.00 6.33 28.20
C LEU A 147 -24.60 6.51 28.80
N GLU A 148 -24.48 7.26 29.90
CA GLU A 148 -23.21 7.43 30.61
C GLU A 148 -22.67 6.10 31.14
N SER A 149 -23.54 5.24 31.67
CA SER A 149 -23.18 3.89 32.11
C SER A 149 -22.74 2.99 30.94
N PHE A 150 -23.44 3.02 29.81
CA PHE A 150 -23.09 2.28 28.59
C PHE A 150 -21.72 2.71 28.04
N HIS A 151 -21.41 4.00 28.16
CA HIS A 151 -20.15 4.60 27.76
C HIS A 151 -19.03 4.50 28.81
N SER A 152 -19.29 3.95 30.00
CA SER A 152 -18.33 3.88 31.11
C SER A 152 -17.08 3.05 30.78
N LEU A 153 -17.17 2.14 29.82
CA LEU A 153 -16.06 1.33 29.31
C LEU A 153 -15.12 2.11 28.36
N GLY A 154 -15.44 3.38 28.06
CA GLY A 154 -14.63 4.21 27.16
C GLY A 154 -14.74 3.84 25.69
N TYR A 155 -15.73 3.02 25.33
CA TYR A 155 -16.01 2.60 23.96
C TYR A 155 -17.39 3.09 23.51
N TYR A 156 -17.48 3.57 22.28
CA TYR A 156 -18.62 4.33 21.80
C TYR A 156 -18.99 3.95 20.37
N VAL A 157 -20.25 4.17 20.00
CA VAL A 157 -20.77 3.92 18.66
C VAL A 157 -21.59 5.15 18.21
N ILE A 158 -21.33 5.62 16.99
CA ILE A 158 -22.07 6.72 16.38
C ILE A 158 -22.56 6.34 14.98
N LYS A 159 -23.71 6.89 14.59
CA LYS A 159 -24.04 7.09 13.17
C LYS A 159 -23.39 8.38 12.71
N PHE A 160 -22.70 8.33 11.58
CA PHE A 160 -22.03 9.48 11.00
C PHE A 160 -22.51 9.72 9.57
N TRP A 161 -22.94 10.94 9.30
CA TRP A 161 -23.33 11.41 7.97
C TRP A 161 -22.25 12.37 7.46
N LYS A 162 -21.68 12.06 6.29
CA LYS A 162 -20.79 12.99 5.59
C LYS A 162 -21.54 14.24 5.13
N ASN A 163 -22.79 14.05 4.72
CA ASN A 163 -23.72 15.10 4.34
C ASN A 163 -25.06 14.83 5.02
N ARG A 164 -25.43 15.68 5.99
CA ARG A 164 -26.68 15.49 6.78
C ARG A 164 -27.97 15.60 5.96
N LYS A 165 -27.92 16.11 4.73
CA LYS A 165 -29.08 16.07 3.81
C LYS A 165 -29.39 14.66 3.32
N ASN A 166 -28.37 13.82 3.16
CA ASN A 166 -28.51 12.46 2.69
C ASN A 166 -28.77 11.54 3.88
N LYS A 167 -29.99 11.57 4.42
CA LYS A 167 -30.33 10.83 5.66
C LYS A 167 -30.08 9.32 5.56
N ASP A 168 -30.17 8.74 4.37
CA ASP A 168 -29.99 7.31 4.12
C ASP A 168 -28.51 6.91 3.94
N GLU A 169 -27.60 7.89 3.81
CA GLU A 169 -26.17 7.67 3.55
C GLU A 169 -25.33 7.92 4.81
N PHE A 170 -25.50 7.05 5.82
CA PHE A 170 -24.70 7.07 7.04
C PHE A 170 -23.79 5.86 7.15
N ILE A 171 -22.74 6.01 7.97
CA ILE A 171 -21.85 4.92 8.36
C ILE A 171 -21.82 4.78 9.88
N TYR A 172 -21.59 3.57 10.36
CA TYR A 172 -21.30 3.32 11.77
C TYR A 172 -19.82 3.51 12.04
N ILE A 173 -19.49 4.30 13.05
CA ILE A 173 -18.13 4.48 13.55
C ILE A 173 -18.11 4.02 15.00
N THR A 174 -17.14 3.17 15.34
CA THR A 174 -17.01 2.60 16.69
C THR A 174 -15.59 2.76 17.20
N GLY A 175 -15.43 2.97 18.50
CA GLY A 175 -14.11 3.11 19.12
C GLY A 175 -14.12 3.96 20.38
N THR A 176 -12.92 4.19 20.88
CA THR A 176 -12.63 5.25 21.86
C THR A 176 -12.87 6.64 21.27
N MET A 177 -12.96 7.66 22.12
CA MET A 177 -13.13 9.06 21.69
C MET A 177 -12.12 9.50 20.62
N ILE A 178 -10.86 9.06 20.70
CA ILE A 178 -9.81 9.42 19.73
C ILE A 178 -10.01 8.65 18.42
N GLU A 179 -10.38 7.38 18.49
CA GLU A 179 -10.65 6.57 17.31
C GLU A 179 -11.86 7.08 16.54
N LEU A 180 -12.92 7.52 17.23
CA LEU A 180 -14.05 8.17 16.58
C LEU A 180 -13.60 9.43 15.82
N ARG A 181 -12.77 10.28 16.44
CA ARG A 181 -12.26 11.51 15.80
C ARG A 181 -11.47 11.22 14.54
N GLN A 182 -10.55 10.26 14.63
CA GLN A 182 -9.71 9.86 13.52
C GLN A 182 -10.54 9.26 12.38
N GLN A 183 -11.51 8.40 12.70
CA GLN A 183 -12.39 7.80 11.71
C GLN A 183 -13.33 8.83 11.06
N CYS A 184 -13.84 9.82 11.79
CA CYS A 184 -14.59 10.95 11.20
C CYS A 184 -13.73 11.76 10.21
N LEU A 185 -12.48 12.06 10.58
CA LEU A 185 -11.52 12.73 9.70
C LEU A 185 -11.25 11.91 8.44
N ASP A 186 -11.01 10.61 8.59
CA ASP A 186 -10.75 9.72 7.47
C ASP A 186 -11.99 9.55 6.57
N ALA A 187 -13.19 9.59 7.14
CA ALA A 187 -14.43 9.60 6.38
C ALA A 187 -14.61 10.87 5.52
N MET A 188 -14.13 12.03 6.00
CA MET A 188 -14.26 13.32 5.31
C MET A 188 -13.08 13.68 4.39
N ARG A 189 -11.96 12.96 4.45
CA ARG A 189 -10.84 13.17 3.53
C ARG A 189 -11.27 12.87 2.09
N VAL A 190 -11.51 13.94 1.32
CA VAL A 190 -11.73 13.89 -0.13
C VAL A 190 -10.46 13.39 -0.79
N ILE A 191 -10.45 12.13 -1.23
CA ILE A 191 -9.55 11.70 -2.30
C ILE A 191 -10.08 12.38 -3.56
N GLY A 192 -9.34 13.34 -4.10
CA GLY A 192 -9.67 13.94 -5.40
C GLY A 192 -9.76 12.86 -6.46
N ALA A 193 -10.98 12.47 -6.81
CA ALA A 193 -11.31 11.65 -7.96
C ALA A 193 -12.71 12.06 -8.40
N ASP A 194 -12.82 12.37 -9.68
CA ASP A 194 -13.98 12.92 -10.33
C ASP A 194 -15.30 12.22 -9.97
N SER A 195 -16.33 13.05 -9.89
CA SER A 195 -17.74 12.76 -9.92
C SER A 195 -18.10 11.55 -10.79
N LYS A 196 -18.33 10.40 -10.13
CA LYS A 196 -19.42 9.44 -10.38
C LYS A 196 -19.37 8.41 -9.26
N GLY A 197 -20.51 8.22 -8.60
CA GLY A 197 -20.65 7.40 -7.39
C GLY A 197 -19.94 6.05 -7.49
N SER A 198 -18.84 5.94 -6.78
CA SER A 198 -18.40 4.69 -6.18
C SER A 198 -17.73 5.08 -4.87
N ILE A 199 -18.13 4.42 -3.79
CA ILE A 199 -17.47 4.52 -2.49
C ILE A 199 -16.07 3.94 -2.70
N GLY A 200 -15.14 4.79 -3.10
CA GLY A 200 -13.74 4.48 -3.14
C GLY A 200 -13.24 4.45 -1.71
N PHE A 201 -13.42 3.32 -1.01
CA PHE A 201 -12.37 2.90 -0.10
C PHE A 201 -11.08 3.08 -0.90
N GLY A 202 -10.11 3.82 -0.35
CA GLY A 202 -8.71 3.66 -0.75
C GLY A 202 -8.32 2.24 -0.40
N GLY A 203 -8.87 1.27 -1.13
CA GLY A 203 -8.68 -0.14 -0.92
C GLY A 203 -7.21 -0.33 -1.18
N PHE A 204 -6.46 -0.60 -0.13
CA PHE A 204 -5.22 -1.32 -0.28
C PHE A 204 -5.61 -2.61 -1.01
N VAL A 205 -5.38 -2.64 -2.32
CA VAL A 205 -5.51 -3.88 -3.09
C VAL A 205 -4.45 -4.79 -2.53
N SER A 206 -4.86 -5.67 -1.62
CA SER A 206 -3.97 -6.64 -1.01
C SER A 206 -3.37 -7.48 -2.13
N ASN A 207 -2.04 -7.44 -2.25
CA ASN A 207 -1.29 -8.26 -3.18
C ASN A 207 -0.95 -9.64 -2.59
N LYS A 208 -1.39 -9.92 -1.35
CA LYS A 208 -1.10 -11.17 -0.65
C LYS A 208 -1.84 -12.32 -1.34
N GLY A 209 -1.12 -13.39 -1.67
CA GLY A 209 -1.68 -14.57 -2.33
C GLY A 209 -1.99 -14.41 -3.82
N LYS A 210 -1.76 -13.23 -4.41
CA LYS A 210 -2.07 -12.96 -5.82
C LYS A 210 -0.90 -13.40 -6.72
N PRO A 211 -1.13 -14.30 -7.70
CA PRO A 211 -0.09 -14.74 -8.62
C PRO A 211 0.53 -13.58 -9.40
N LYS A 212 1.85 -13.60 -9.56
CA LYS A 212 2.61 -12.58 -10.30
C LYS A 212 3.26 -13.20 -11.53
N VAL A 213 2.95 -12.67 -12.71
CA VAL A 213 3.59 -13.04 -13.97
C VAL A 213 4.79 -12.12 -14.20
N VAL A 214 5.92 -12.69 -14.58
CA VAL A 214 7.12 -11.94 -14.96
C VAL A 214 7.54 -12.33 -16.38
N LEU A 215 7.63 -11.34 -17.24
CA LEU A 215 8.10 -11.43 -18.62
C LEU A 215 9.55 -10.96 -18.67
N HIS A 216 10.43 -11.78 -19.24
CA HIS A 216 11.86 -11.51 -19.35
C HIS A 216 12.24 -11.23 -20.80
N PHE A 217 12.95 -10.14 -21.01
CA PHE A 217 13.48 -9.73 -22.30
C PHE A 217 14.99 -9.54 -22.19
N ILE A 218 15.72 -10.03 -23.19
CA ILE A 218 17.18 -10.04 -23.19
C ILE A 218 17.67 -9.62 -24.58
N GLU A 219 18.73 -8.82 -24.61
CA GLU A 219 19.48 -8.44 -25.80
C GLU A 219 20.20 -9.67 -26.41
N PRO A 220 20.20 -9.87 -27.74
CA PRO A 220 20.96 -10.96 -28.35
C PRO A 220 22.46 -10.79 -28.09
N LEU A 221 23.17 -11.88 -27.78
CA LEU A 221 24.62 -11.83 -27.51
C LEU A 221 25.45 -11.18 -28.63
N ALA A 222 24.98 -11.29 -29.88
CA ALA A 222 25.65 -10.70 -31.04
C ALA A 222 25.56 -9.17 -31.09
N ASP A 223 24.56 -8.58 -30.43
CA ASP A 223 24.31 -7.13 -30.42
C ASP A 223 24.94 -6.44 -29.19
N VAL A 224 25.50 -7.23 -28.27
CA VAL A 224 26.14 -6.71 -27.05
C VAL A 224 27.44 -6.00 -27.40
N GLU A 225 27.51 -4.72 -27.04
CA GLU A 225 28.73 -3.94 -27.20
C GLU A 225 29.89 -4.50 -26.35
N ALA A 226 31.08 -4.58 -26.94
CA ALA A 226 32.26 -5.12 -26.28
C ALA A 226 32.56 -4.39 -24.96
N GLY A 227 32.79 -5.17 -23.89
CA GLY A 227 33.05 -4.65 -22.55
C GLY A 227 31.80 -4.37 -21.73
N TYR A 228 30.61 -4.70 -22.23
CA TYR A 228 29.35 -4.51 -21.51
C TYR A 228 28.54 -5.80 -21.33
N GLN A 229 27.58 -5.76 -20.41
CA GLN A 229 26.62 -6.83 -20.18
C GLN A 229 25.38 -6.64 -21.08
N GLN A 230 24.70 -7.75 -21.38
CA GLN A 230 23.43 -7.76 -22.10
C GLN A 230 22.40 -6.86 -21.42
N ILE A 231 21.67 -6.09 -22.21
CA ILE A 231 20.54 -5.33 -21.71
C ILE A 231 19.39 -6.29 -21.37
N GLU A 232 18.84 -6.15 -20.17
CA GLU A 232 17.65 -6.88 -19.73
C GLU A 232 16.46 -5.94 -19.51
N ALA A 233 15.26 -6.46 -19.78
CA ALA A 233 14.03 -5.85 -19.29
C ALA A 233 13.16 -6.92 -18.60
N ARG A 234 12.65 -6.56 -17.42
CA ARG A 234 11.75 -7.40 -16.63
C ARG A 234 10.48 -6.63 -16.38
N LEU A 235 9.37 -7.10 -16.92
CA LEU A 235 8.05 -6.51 -16.73
C LEU A 235 7.14 -7.53 -16.06
N SER A 236 6.27 -7.05 -15.18
CA SER A 236 5.39 -7.94 -14.44
C SER A 236 4.00 -7.37 -14.27
N PHE A 237 3.04 -8.26 -14.15
CA PHE A 237 1.66 -7.95 -13.78
C PHE A 237 1.13 -9.04 -12.84
N ARG A 238 0.03 -8.75 -12.16
CA ARG A 238 -0.64 -9.69 -11.26
C ARG A 238 -1.99 -10.09 -11.82
N LEU A 239 -2.37 -11.34 -11.54
CA LEU A 239 -3.70 -11.87 -11.83
C LEU A 239 -4.59 -11.55 -10.63
N ASN A 240 -5.30 -10.42 -10.69
CA ASN A 240 -5.99 -9.87 -9.52
C ASN A 240 -7.30 -10.58 -9.18
N GLU A 241 -7.85 -11.33 -10.14
CA GLU A 241 -9.03 -12.18 -10.00
C GLU A 241 -8.70 -13.60 -9.48
N LEU A 242 -7.42 -13.97 -9.46
CA LEU A 242 -6.97 -15.30 -9.03
C LEU A 242 -6.17 -15.23 -7.72
N THR A 243 -6.19 -16.34 -6.98
CA THR A 243 -5.44 -16.51 -5.73
C THR A 243 -4.80 -17.89 -5.65
N GLU A 244 -3.62 -17.98 -5.04
CA GLU A 244 -3.02 -19.27 -4.65
C GLU A 244 -3.57 -19.78 -3.30
N LYS A 245 -4.33 -18.95 -2.59
CA LYS A 245 -4.83 -19.23 -1.25
C LYS A 245 -6.33 -19.52 -1.24
N TRP A 246 -6.69 -20.62 -0.60
CA TRP A 246 -8.09 -21.05 -0.44
C TRP A 246 -8.93 -20.13 0.46
N ASP A 247 -8.30 -19.34 1.32
CA ASP A 247 -8.94 -18.52 2.37
C ASP A 247 -9.22 -17.07 1.93
N SER A 248 -9.01 -16.73 0.66
CA SER A 248 -9.18 -15.36 0.16
C SER A 248 -10.62 -15.13 -0.32
N PRO A 249 -11.47 -14.41 0.43
CA PRO A 249 -12.85 -14.17 0.03
C PRO A 249 -12.89 -13.36 -1.26
N ASN A 250 -13.76 -13.75 -2.19
CA ASN A 250 -14.02 -13.11 -3.49
C ASN A 250 -12.95 -13.32 -4.58
N LEU A 251 -12.01 -14.25 -4.42
CA LEU A 251 -11.04 -14.62 -5.47
C LEU A 251 -11.18 -16.10 -5.85
N THR A 252 -10.96 -16.41 -7.13
CA THR A 252 -10.97 -17.80 -7.62
C THR A 252 -9.60 -18.45 -7.42
N ASN A 253 -9.59 -19.69 -6.92
CA ASN A 253 -8.34 -20.44 -6.77
C ASN A 253 -7.71 -20.70 -8.14
N LEU A 254 -6.40 -20.42 -8.25
CA LEU A 254 -5.60 -20.68 -9.44
C LEU A 254 -5.51 -22.20 -9.70
N THR A 255 -5.87 -22.62 -10.91
CA THR A 255 -5.79 -24.03 -11.34
C THR A 255 -4.63 -24.25 -12.32
N LEU A 256 -4.22 -25.52 -12.53
CA LEU A 256 -3.21 -25.85 -13.55
C LEU A 256 -3.67 -25.49 -14.97
N THR A 257 -4.96 -25.60 -15.25
CA THR A 257 -5.55 -25.20 -16.52
C THR A 257 -5.40 -23.70 -16.76
N ASP A 258 -5.58 -22.87 -15.72
CA ASP A 258 -5.38 -21.42 -15.83
C ASP A 258 -3.93 -21.07 -16.19
N ILE A 259 -2.97 -21.77 -15.59
CA ILE A 259 -1.53 -21.61 -15.85
C ILE A 259 -1.19 -22.00 -17.29
N GLU A 260 -1.73 -23.11 -17.79
CA GLU A 260 -1.53 -23.58 -19.16
C GLU A 260 -2.14 -22.62 -20.19
N GLN A 261 -3.37 -22.14 -19.95
CA GLN A 261 -4.01 -21.14 -20.81
C GLN A 261 -3.25 -19.80 -20.80
N LEU A 262 -2.71 -19.39 -19.64
CA LEU A 262 -1.86 -18.22 -19.53
C LEU A 262 -0.56 -18.37 -20.34
N ALA A 263 0.09 -19.53 -20.26
CA ALA A 263 1.28 -19.84 -21.04
C ALA A 263 1.02 -19.75 -22.54
N ILE A 264 -0.10 -20.31 -23.02
CA ILE A 264 -0.53 -20.22 -24.43
C ILE A 264 -0.70 -18.76 -24.84
N ARG A 265 -1.42 -17.95 -24.05
CA ARG A 265 -1.60 -16.51 -24.35
C ARG A 265 -0.29 -15.75 -24.45
N ILE A 266 0.64 -16.00 -23.53
CA ILE A 266 1.99 -15.38 -23.57
C ILE A 266 2.72 -15.78 -24.85
N LYS A 267 2.70 -17.06 -25.22
CA LYS A 267 3.33 -17.54 -26.46
C LYS A 267 2.74 -16.88 -27.70
N THR A 268 1.42 -16.76 -27.77
CA THR A 268 0.71 -16.12 -28.89
C THR A 268 1.09 -14.65 -29.01
N GLU A 269 1.10 -13.91 -27.90
CA GLU A 269 1.30 -12.45 -27.95
C GLU A 269 2.76 -12.02 -28.02
N PHE A 270 3.67 -12.76 -27.39
CA PHE A 270 5.06 -12.37 -27.21
C PHE A 270 6.09 -13.25 -27.93
N ASN A 271 5.71 -14.40 -28.47
CA ASN A 271 6.67 -15.33 -29.09
C ASN A 271 6.25 -15.86 -30.47
N THR A 272 5.15 -15.37 -31.05
CA THR A 272 4.63 -15.82 -32.35
C THR A 272 4.30 -14.62 -33.25
N PRO A 273 4.72 -14.59 -34.54
CA PRO A 273 5.60 -15.53 -35.24
C PRO A 273 7.09 -15.37 -34.89
N THR A 274 7.47 -14.24 -34.29
CA THR A 274 8.83 -13.94 -33.82
C THR A 274 8.77 -13.42 -32.39
N PRO A 275 9.86 -13.55 -31.60
CA PRO A 275 9.94 -12.95 -30.28
C PRO A 275 9.63 -11.45 -30.33
N PHE A 276 8.77 -10.99 -29.42
CA PHE A 276 8.37 -9.60 -29.34
C PHE A 276 9.57 -8.74 -28.95
N LYS A 277 9.75 -7.64 -29.70
CA LYS A 277 10.87 -6.74 -29.54
C LYS A 277 10.46 -5.52 -28.71
N ILE A 278 11.24 -5.21 -27.70
CA ILE A 278 11.17 -3.94 -26.98
C ILE A 278 12.40 -3.13 -27.35
N ARG A 279 12.18 -1.94 -27.89
CA ARG A 279 13.25 -0.94 -28.03
C ARG A 279 13.43 -0.22 -26.70
N LYS A 280 14.50 -0.52 -25.99
CA LYS A 280 14.85 0.16 -24.73
C LYS A 280 15.36 1.56 -25.05
N GLY A 281 15.04 2.50 -24.18
CA GLY A 281 15.53 3.86 -24.27
C GLY A 281 15.36 4.59 -22.96
N LYS A 282 15.15 5.91 -23.02
CA LYS A 282 15.23 6.78 -21.86
C LYS A 282 13.86 7.34 -21.43
N THR A 283 12.85 7.30 -22.31
CA THR A 283 11.46 7.63 -21.99
C THR A 283 10.88 6.60 -21.03
N THR A 284 10.36 7.06 -19.89
CA THR A 284 9.65 6.19 -18.95
C THR A 284 8.19 6.11 -19.35
N VAL A 285 7.69 4.90 -19.62
CA VAL A 285 6.26 4.66 -19.81
C VAL A 285 5.79 3.75 -18.68
N SER A 286 4.68 4.11 -18.06
CA SER A 286 4.06 3.32 -17.00
C SER A 286 2.58 3.10 -17.28
N TYR A 287 2.07 1.95 -16.88
CA TYR A 287 0.65 1.61 -16.93
C TYR A 287 0.19 1.30 -15.51
N ARG A 288 -0.80 2.04 -15.02
CA ARG A 288 -1.26 1.99 -13.63
C ARG A 288 -2.75 1.69 -13.53
N ASP A 289 -3.10 0.42 -13.73
CA ASP A 289 -4.42 -0.12 -13.47
C ASP A 289 -4.37 -1.08 -12.28
N LYS A 290 -4.47 -0.49 -11.07
CA LYS A 290 -4.37 -1.21 -9.80
C LYS A 290 -5.50 -2.21 -9.59
N ALA A 291 -6.70 -1.91 -10.10
CA ALA A 291 -7.86 -2.78 -9.95
C ALA A 291 -7.62 -4.12 -10.64
N ASN A 292 -7.02 -4.09 -11.83
CA ASN A 292 -6.71 -5.28 -12.61
C ASN A 292 -5.30 -5.86 -12.40
N GLY A 293 -4.51 -5.33 -11.46
CA GLY A 293 -3.18 -5.86 -11.15
C GLY A 293 -2.11 -5.53 -12.19
N LEU A 294 -2.42 -4.62 -13.10
CA LEU A 294 -1.56 -4.15 -14.18
C LEU A 294 -0.90 -2.85 -13.73
N GLU A 295 0.10 -2.99 -12.85
CA GLU A 295 0.94 -1.87 -12.40
C GLU A 295 2.41 -2.18 -12.69
N SER A 296 2.95 -1.51 -13.69
CA SER A 296 4.39 -1.56 -13.98
C SER A 296 4.86 -0.33 -14.74
N TYR A 297 6.17 -0.15 -14.77
CA TYR A 297 6.85 0.85 -15.60
C TYR A 297 8.09 0.22 -16.22
N SER A 298 8.50 0.74 -17.36
CA SER A 298 9.82 0.45 -17.96
C SER A 298 10.27 1.64 -18.80
N TYR A 299 11.53 1.57 -19.24
CA TYR A 299 12.13 2.54 -20.13
C TYR A 299 12.03 2.04 -21.56
N PHE A 300 11.49 2.88 -22.44
CA PHE A 300 11.26 2.61 -23.85
C PHE A 300 11.95 3.68 -24.69
N TYR A 301 12.18 3.38 -25.96
CA TYR A 301 12.76 4.33 -26.92
C TYR A 301 11.83 5.52 -27.18
N ASN A 302 10.51 5.26 -27.24
CA ASN A 302 9.51 6.31 -27.34
C ASN A 302 8.19 5.87 -26.65
N LYS A 303 7.25 6.81 -26.56
CA LYS A 303 5.90 6.57 -26.01
C LYS A 303 5.15 5.43 -26.72
N GLN A 304 5.26 5.33 -28.04
CA GLN A 304 4.49 4.38 -28.84
C GLN A 304 4.88 2.94 -28.56
N ASP A 305 6.19 2.67 -28.44
CA ASP A 305 6.72 1.36 -28.09
C ASP A 305 6.20 0.89 -26.72
N GLY A 306 6.12 1.81 -25.76
CA GLY A 306 5.52 1.53 -24.45
C GLY A 306 4.03 1.23 -24.52
N ILE A 307 3.27 1.99 -25.31
CA ILE A 307 1.83 1.77 -25.51
C ILE A 307 1.55 0.41 -26.15
N GLU A 308 2.35 0.03 -27.16
CA GLU A 308 2.22 -1.26 -27.84
C GLU A 308 2.50 -2.43 -26.88
N PHE A 309 3.57 -2.32 -26.09
CA PHE A 309 3.88 -3.31 -25.06
C PHE A 309 2.72 -3.47 -24.07
N TYR A 310 2.22 -2.37 -23.51
CA TYR A 310 1.16 -2.42 -22.52
C TYR A 310 -0.16 -2.93 -23.08
N ARG A 311 -0.45 -2.67 -24.36
CA ARG A 311 -1.60 -3.26 -25.05
C ARG A 311 -1.51 -4.78 -25.10
N LYS A 312 -0.35 -5.34 -25.47
CA LYS A 312 -0.12 -6.80 -25.45
C LYS A 312 -0.17 -7.39 -24.05
N MET A 313 0.38 -6.69 -23.07
CA MET A 313 0.30 -7.11 -21.66
C MET A 313 -1.17 -7.20 -21.19
N CYS A 314 -2.01 -6.23 -21.53
CA CYS A 314 -3.45 -6.26 -21.25
C CYS A 314 -4.15 -7.44 -21.93
N LEU A 315 -3.82 -7.75 -23.20
CA LEU A 315 -4.37 -8.91 -23.91
C LEU A 315 -4.03 -10.23 -23.21
N VAL A 316 -2.77 -10.42 -22.79
CA VAL A 316 -2.35 -11.61 -22.02
C VAL A 316 -3.12 -11.74 -20.71
N ALA A 317 -3.32 -10.61 -20.01
CA ALA A 317 -4.10 -10.53 -18.77
C ALA A 317 -5.63 -10.58 -19.01
N GLN A 318 -6.08 -10.67 -20.26
CA GLN A 318 -7.49 -10.66 -20.66
C GLN A 318 -8.25 -9.42 -20.15
N LYS A 319 -7.60 -8.26 -20.21
CA LYS A 319 -8.18 -6.95 -19.84
C LYS A 319 -8.21 -6.02 -21.04
N GLU A 320 -9.17 -5.11 -21.04
CA GLU A 320 -9.22 -4.04 -22.04
C GLU A 320 -8.10 -3.02 -21.78
N PHE A 321 -7.35 -2.69 -22.83
CA PHE A 321 -6.33 -1.65 -22.75
C PHE A 321 -6.99 -0.26 -22.70
N ASN A 322 -6.65 0.55 -21.69
CA ASN A 322 -7.16 1.91 -21.57
C ASN A 322 -6.02 2.93 -21.44
N LEU A 323 -5.97 3.86 -22.40
CA LEU A 323 -4.97 4.92 -22.44
C LEU A 323 -4.93 5.79 -21.18
N LYS A 324 -6.04 5.92 -20.44
CA LYS A 324 -6.10 6.72 -19.21
C LYS A 324 -5.12 6.26 -18.12
N PHE A 325 -4.76 4.98 -18.13
CA PHE A 325 -3.84 4.40 -17.16
C PHE A 325 -2.38 4.52 -17.58
N CYS A 326 -2.12 4.96 -18.82
CA CYS A 326 -0.78 5.14 -19.36
C CYS A 326 -0.23 6.53 -18.97
N LYS A 327 0.98 6.57 -18.40
CA LYS A 327 1.69 7.79 -18.07
C LYS A 327 3.08 7.76 -18.69
N VAL A 328 3.49 8.89 -19.24
CA VAL A 328 4.80 9.08 -19.86
C VAL A 328 5.58 10.11 -19.04
N THR A 329 6.86 9.86 -18.81
CA THR A 329 7.76 10.77 -18.10
C THR A 329 9.09 10.80 -18.81
N GLU A 330 9.54 12.01 -19.12
CA GLU A 330 10.74 12.30 -19.92
C GLU A 330 11.59 13.35 -19.20
N CYS A 331 12.90 13.32 -19.41
CA CYS A 331 13.81 14.31 -18.88
C CYS A 331 14.05 15.39 -19.94
N GLN A 332 14.00 16.67 -19.56
CA GLN A 332 14.23 17.77 -20.51
C GLN A 332 15.67 17.82 -21.01
N ASP A 333 16.65 17.46 -20.16
CA ASP A 333 18.05 17.32 -20.55
C ASP A 333 18.50 15.86 -20.41
N GLU A 334 18.10 15.09 -21.42
CA GLU A 334 18.32 13.65 -21.48
C GLU A 334 19.78 13.26 -21.73
N GLN A 335 20.56 14.14 -22.39
CA GLN A 335 21.96 13.86 -22.73
C GLN A 335 22.86 13.96 -21.50
N THR A 336 22.62 14.96 -20.65
CA THR A 336 23.36 15.14 -19.40
C THR A 336 22.89 14.14 -18.33
N ALA A 337 21.58 13.88 -18.23
CA ALA A 337 21.04 12.98 -17.23
C ALA A 337 21.38 11.50 -17.48
N TYR A 338 21.43 11.09 -18.75
CA TYR A 338 21.65 9.70 -19.16
C TYR A 338 22.68 9.63 -20.31
N PRO A 339 23.95 9.95 -20.07
CA PRO A 339 24.94 9.97 -21.13
C PRO A 339 25.17 8.56 -21.71
N ILE A 340 25.31 8.48 -23.04
CA ILE A 340 25.57 7.20 -23.74
C ILE A 340 26.92 6.62 -23.31
N ILE A 341 27.90 7.51 -23.15
CA ILE A 341 29.22 7.21 -22.61
C ILE A 341 29.24 7.77 -21.19
N PRO A 342 29.15 6.91 -20.15
CA PRO A 342 29.22 7.37 -18.77
C PRO A 342 30.56 8.03 -18.47
N PRO A 343 30.59 9.01 -17.56
CA PRO A 343 31.84 9.61 -17.09
C PRO A 343 32.71 8.57 -16.37
N MET A 344 33.99 8.89 -16.23
CA MET A 344 34.90 8.15 -15.37
C MET A 344 34.69 8.62 -13.93
N GLU A 345 34.57 7.70 -12.99
CA GLU A 345 34.46 7.97 -11.56
C GLU A 345 35.61 7.28 -10.82
N LYS A 346 36.11 7.94 -9.77
CA LYS A 346 37.13 7.34 -8.90
C LYS A 346 36.48 6.38 -7.92
N VAL A 347 36.71 5.09 -8.11
CA VAL A 347 36.29 4.03 -7.19
C VAL A 347 37.54 3.39 -6.62
N LEU A 348 37.70 3.47 -5.29
CA LEU A 348 38.88 2.94 -4.58
C LEU A 348 40.24 3.51 -5.08
N GLY A 349 40.24 4.71 -5.66
CA GLY A 349 41.45 5.38 -6.16
C GLY A 349 41.78 5.08 -7.62
N GLU A 350 41.08 4.14 -8.24
CA GLU A 350 41.18 3.85 -9.68
C GLU A 350 40.08 4.57 -10.46
N ASP A 351 40.41 5.03 -11.67
CA ASP A 351 39.43 5.62 -12.57
C ASP A 351 38.65 4.49 -13.25
N VAL A 352 37.41 4.29 -12.82
CA VAL A 352 36.50 3.26 -13.34
C VAL A 352 35.38 3.95 -14.11
N ARG A 353 35.02 3.40 -15.26
CA ARG A 353 33.88 3.91 -16.04
C ARG A 353 32.58 3.55 -15.33
N SER A 354 31.74 4.54 -15.06
CA SER A 354 30.44 4.30 -14.41
C SER A 354 29.53 3.43 -15.27
N GLU A 355 28.52 2.83 -14.63
CA GLU A 355 27.52 2.02 -15.32
C GLU A 355 26.67 2.86 -16.28
N ARG A 356 26.18 2.23 -17.35
CA ARG A 356 25.26 2.87 -18.30
C ARG A 356 23.86 2.95 -17.69
N ILE A 357 23.39 4.15 -17.43
CA ILE A 357 22.03 4.40 -16.95
C ILE A 357 21.09 4.46 -18.15
N ARG A 358 20.04 3.62 -18.15
CA ARG A 358 19.03 3.52 -19.23
C ARG A 358 19.66 3.29 -20.62
N PRO A 359 20.42 2.20 -20.80
CA PRO A 359 21.02 1.88 -22.09
C PRO A 359 19.94 1.74 -23.17
N VAL A 360 20.29 2.21 -24.37
CA VAL A 360 19.45 2.13 -25.57
C VAL A 360 19.86 0.86 -26.31
N GLY A 361 18.89 0.03 -26.67
CA GLY A 361 19.13 -1.23 -27.37
C GLY A 361 17.85 -2.03 -27.57
N ASP A 362 17.92 -3.03 -28.44
CA ASP A 362 16.78 -3.89 -28.75
C ASP A 362 16.84 -5.16 -27.89
N VAL A 363 15.79 -5.39 -27.10
CA VAL A 363 15.66 -6.61 -26.29
C VAL A 363 14.49 -7.44 -26.79
N TYR A 364 14.65 -8.76 -26.78
CA TYR A 364 13.67 -9.70 -27.30
C TYR A 364 13.09 -10.54 -26.19
N PHE A 365 11.82 -10.90 -26.31
CA PHE A 365 11.18 -11.82 -25.38
C PHE A 365 11.98 -13.12 -25.31
N SER A 366 12.35 -13.53 -24.09
CA SER A 366 13.15 -14.73 -23.87
C SER A 366 12.34 -15.81 -23.17
N PHE A 367 11.79 -15.51 -21.99
CA PHE A 367 11.03 -16.47 -21.21
C PHE A 367 10.02 -15.77 -20.28
N ALA A 368 9.07 -16.54 -19.77
CA ALA A 368 8.09 -16.06 -18.81
C ALA A 368 7.97 -17.00 -17.61
N THR A 369 7.81 -16.42 -16.43
CA THR A 369 7.64 -17.15 -15.17
C THR A 369 6.42 -16.68 -14.39
N LEU A 370 5.84 -17.59 -13.63
CA LEU A 370 4.77 -17.34 -12.67
C LEU A 370 5.34 -17.51 -11.26
N SER A 371 5.26 -16.44 -10.49
CA SER A 371 5.69 -16.39 -9.10
C SER A 371 4.47 -16.47 -8.18
N LEU A 372 4.52 -17.43 -7.28
CA LEU A 372 3.52 -17.76 -6.26
C LEU A 372 4.17 -17.54 -4.89
N ALA A 373 3.51 -16.87 -3.94
CA ALA A 373 4.14 -16.54 -2.66
C ALA A 373 4.34 -17.76 -1.76
N SER A 374 3.59 -18.84 -2.00
CA SER A 374 3.71 -20.10 -1.29
C SER A 374 4.80 -21.03 -1.83
N LEU A 375 5.39 -20.72 -2.99
CA LEU A 375 6.45 -21.53 -3.60
C LEU A 375 7.81 -20.83 -3.51
N LYS A 376 8.87 -21.60 -3.32
CA LYS A 376 10.24 -21.08 -3.31
C LYS A 376 10.74 -20.80 -4.72
N ASN A 377 10.39 -21.67 -5.67
CA ASN A 377 10.79 -21.55 -7.06
C ASN A 377 9.59 -21.14 -7.94
N ASN A 378 9.87 -20.31 -8.95
CA ASN A 378 8.85 -19.88 -9.89
C ASN A 378 8.48 -21.01 -10.87
N ILE A 379 7.23 -21.04 -11.32
CA ILE A 379 6.76 -21.93 -12.39
C ILE A 379 7.17 -21.30 -13.73
N THR A 380 7.84 -22.06 -14.60
CA THR A 380 8.15 -21.59 -15.95
C THR A 380 6.90 -21.72 -16.82
N LEU A 381 6.41 -20.60 -17.37
CA LEU A 381 5.26 -20.59 -18.29
C LEU A 381 5.71 -20.86 -19.73
N LEU A 382 6.83 -20.25 -20.12
CA LEU A 382 7.45 -20.41 -21.43
C LEU A 382 8.97 -20.28 -21.24
N GLY A 383 9.72 -21.33 -21.59
CA GLY A 383 11.18 -21.36 -21.51
C GLY A 383 11.86 -20.67 -22.69
N SER A 384 13.14 -20.34 -22.54
CA SER A 384 13.96 -19.72 -23.59
C SER A 384 14.19 -20.62 -24.80
N ASN A 385 14.05 -21.93 -24.63
CA ASN A 385 14.04 -22.93 -25.71
C ASN A 385 12.67 -23.08 -26.39
N GLY A 386 11.68 -22.26 -26.01
CA GLY A 386 10.31 -22.35 -26.51
C GLY A 386 9.45 -23.42 -25.85
N ALA A 387 9.96 -24.13 -24.83
CA ALA A 387 9.19 -25.11 -24.07
C ALA A 387 8.02 -24.43 -23.34
N LEU A 388 6.80 -24.85 -23.67
CA LEU A 388 5.58 -24.33 -23.07
C LEU A 388 5.22 -25.14 -21.82
N PHE A 389 4.66 -24.49 -20.81
CA PHE A 389 4.09 -25.18 -19.67
C PHE A 389 2.97 -26.13 -20.10
N THR A 390 3.00 -27.36 -19.58
CA THR A 390 1.93 -28.36 -19.74
C THR A 390 1.50 -28.87 -18.38
N SER A 391 0.19 -28.99 -18.16
CA SER A 391 -0.34 -29.55 -16.91
C SER A 391 0.03 -31.02 -16.71
N SER A 392 0.14 -31.78 -17.81
CA SER A 392 0.56 -33.19 -17.78
C SER A 392 1.99 -33.34 -17.23
N GLY A 393 2.13 -34.10 -16.14
CA GLY A 393 3.43 -34.35 -15.50
C GLY A 393 3.96 -33.22 -14.61
N PHE A 394 3.16 -32.18 -14.33
CA PHE A 394 3.55 -31.13 -13.39
C PHE A 394 3.64 -31.67 -11.95
N ASP A 395 4.81 -31.52 -11.34
CA ASP A 395 5.08 -31.95 -9.97
C ASP A 395 5.44 -30.73 -9.11
N ILE A 396 4.48 -30.33 -8.26
CA ILE A 396 4.63 -29.18 -7.36
C ILE A 396 5.72 -29.38 -6.30
N THR A 397 6.09 -30.62 -5.98
CA THR A 397 7.09 -30.90 -4.93
C THR A 397 8.48 -30.39 -5.31
N LYS A 398 8.78 -30.28 -6.62
CA LYS A 398 10.05 -29.73 -7.14
C LYS A 398 10.18 -28.22 -6.95
N LEU A 399 9.11 -27.53 -6.56
CA LEU A 399 9.05 -26.08 -6.42
C LEU A 399 8.96 -25.59 -4.96
N ARG A 400 8.87 -26.52 -4.02
CA ARG A 400 8.84 -26.23 -2.57
C ARG A 400 10.22 -25.89 -2.01
#